data_AF-A0A916J304-F1
#
_entry.id   AF-A0A916J304-F1
#
_cell.length_a   1.000
_cell.length_b   1.000
_cell.length_c   1.000
_cell.angle_alpha   90.00
_cell.angle_beta   90.00
_cell.angle_gamma   90.00
#
_symmetry.space_group_name_H-M   'P 1'
#
loop_
_entity.id
_entity.type
_entity.pdbx_description
1 polymer ?
#
loop_
_entity_poly.entity_id
_entity_poly.type
_entity_poly.pdbx_seq_one_letter_code
_entity_poly.pdbx_strand_id
1 'polypeptide(L)'
;MPEQHDEAGRQAPLTAEEAYARFVPREFLQLLGRPSILDVALGDHVEQQMTLLFSDIRDFTTLSESILPAENFRFINSYLSTMEPVVSCHQGFVDKYIGDAIMALFPSDADDAVRCGIDMLRQLVKYNEGRSNAGYAPIRIGIGINTGLVMMGTVGGHNRMDSTVIGDTVNKAARLEGLTKSYNAPLLISEHTLHALHNPDDYCIRLIDRLSLKGRYPAQSIYEVFDADPEPLWLAKQQTLDMFEEALAFHHLGNSAAALPLLEKCLEVAPDDLIAERYFERCRETIRTGSNNNQAPRIEAGWRNEYSIGIDSLDRQHARLLDLIDVLARAICAADADSGAKPETIAAEFAEHLTAHFNAEENLMRRYNYPFLAEHQQQHQVFFNAFEGLWAEIEVPSISTIRLLFRIQLQLVDWYINHITKSDVHLGNFLLRAGLR
;
A
#
# COMPACT_ATOMS: atom_id res chain seq x y z
N MET A 1 45.77 -34.73 -36.89
CA MET A 1 45.67 -33.99 -35.62
C MET A 1 44.39 -33.18 -35.69
N PRO A 2 43.24 -33.68 -35.20
CA PRO A 2 42.02 -32.89 -35.12
C PRO A 2 42.07 -32.03 -33.86
N GLU A 3 41.64 -30.78 -34.03
CA GLU A 3 41.62 -29.71 -33.04
C GLU A 3 40.69 -30.06 -31.87
N GLN A 4 41.22 -29.91 -30.66
CA GLN A 4 40.46 -29.91 -29.41
C GLN A 4 39.77 -28.55 -29.30
N HIS A 5 38.46 -28.50 -29.57
CA HIS A 5 37.64 -27.37 -29.15
C HIS A 5 37.16 -27.60 -27.71
N ASP A 6 37.48 -26.61 -26.91
CA ASP A 6 37.16 -26.35 -25.51
C ASP A 6 35.71 -26.74 -25.12
N GLU A 7 35.56 -27.83 -24.35
CA GLU A 7 34.29 -28.30 -23.75
C GLU A 7 34.11 -27.79 -22.30
N ALA A 8 34.84 -26.77 -21.87
CA ALA A 8 34.72 -26.20 -20.53
C ALA A 8 33.59 -25.15 -20.46
N GLY A 9 32.35 -25.60 -20.24
CA GLY A 9 31.26 -24.68 -19.84
C GLY A 9 29.82 -25.05 -20.18
N ARG A 10 29.53 -26.23 -20.74
CA ARG A 10 28.13 -26.66 -20.96
C ARG A 10 27.48 -26.98 -19.60
N GLN A 11 26.65 -26.06 -19.10
CA GLN A 11 25.66 -26.38 -18.07
C GLN A 11 24.89 -27.63 -18.50
N ALA A 12 24.68 -28.56 -17.58
CA ALA A 12 23.91 -29.78 -17.85
C ALA A 12 22.54 -29.39 -18.45
N PRO A 13 22.03 -30.14 -19.45
CA PRO A 13 20.73 -29.84 -20.02
C PRO A 13 19.66 -29.86 -18.93
N LEU A 14 18.87 -28.79 -18.85
CA LEU A 14 17.76 -28.68 -17.91
C LEU A 14 16.81 -29.88 -18.07
N THR A 15 16.33 -30.39 -16.96
CA THR A 15 15.18 -31.31 -16.94
C THR A 15 13.93 -30.61 -17.47
N ALA A 16 12.94 -31.38 -17.93
CA ALA A 16 11.67 -30.80 -18.39
C ALA A 16 11.02 -29.95 -17.29
N GLU A 17 11.09 -30.39 -16.04
CA GLU A 17 10.55 -29.69 -14.88
C GLU A 17 11.27 -28.36 -14.61
N GLU A 18 12.60 -28.33 -14.69
CA GLU A 18 13.37 -27.08 -14.58
C GLU A 18 13.09 -26.13 -15.75
N ALA A 19 12.86 -26.65 -16.96
CA ALA A 19 12.48 -25.84 -18.10
C ALA A 19 11.07 -25.23 -17.92
N TYR A 20 10.10 -25.99 -17.41
CA TYR A 20 8.75 -25.49 -17.11
C TYR A 20 8.74 -24.46 -15.98
N ALA A 21 9.58 -24.63 -14.96
CA ALA A 21 9.70 -23.69 -13.83
C ALA A 21 10.09 -22.26 -14.27
N ARG A 22 10.71 -22.10 -15.44
CA ARG A 22 11.04 -20.78 -16.02
C ARG A 22 9.82 -20.04 -16.57
N PHE A 23 8.69 -20.72 -16.73
CA PHE A 23 7.44 -20.16 -17.25
C PHE A 23 6.30 -20.20 -16.22
N VAL A 24 6.36 -21.12 -15.25
CA VAL A 24 5.44 -21.20 -14.11
C VAL A 24 6.28 -21.33 -12.84
N PRO A 25 6.31 -20.30 -11.97
CA PRO A 25 7.12 -20.34 -10.75
C PRO A 25 6.78 -21.55 -9.87
N ARG A 26 7.78 -22.16 -9.25
CA ARG A 26 7.56 -23.34 -8.36
C ARG A 26 6.79 -22.93 -7.11
N GLU A 27 7.04 -21.73 -6.64
CA GLU A 27 6.39 -21.07 -5.52
C GLU A 27 4.88 -20.98 -5.75
N PHE A 28 4.45 -20.65 -6.97
CA PHE A 28 3.03 -20.64 -7.36
C PHE A 28 2.38 -22.02 -7.18
N LEU A 29 3.06 -23.10 -7.60
CA LEU A 29 2.56 -24.47 -7.44
C LEU A 29 2.46 -24.88 -5.97
N GLN A 30 3.46 -24.49 -5.16
CA GLN A 30 3.45 -24.74 -3.72
C GLN A 30 2.28 -24.04 -3.03
N LEU A 31 2.00 -22.78 -3.39
CA LEU A 31 0.86 -22.04 -2.85
C LEU A 31 -0.49 -22.66 -3.25
N LEU A 32 -0.60 -23.22 -4.46
CA LEU A 32 -1.77 -24.02 -4.87
C LEU A 32 -1.87 -25.39 -4.19
N GLY A 33 -0.89 -25.80 -3.38
CA GLY A 33 -0.84 -27.13 -2.78
C GLY A 33 -0.61 -28.24 -3.82
N ARG A 34 0.03 -27.93 -4.95
CA ARG A 34 0.33 -28.87 -6.03
C ARG A 34 1.83 -29.15 -6.06
N PRO A 35 2.28 -30.40 -5.82
CA PRO A 35 3.71 -30.71 -5.80
C PRO A 35 4.33 -30.75 -7.21
N SER A 36 3.50 -30.90 -8.26
CA SER A 36 3.95 -30.92 -9.65
C SER A 36 2.99 -30.16 -10.56
N ILE A 37 3.53 -29.61 -11.66
CA ILE A 37 2.74 -29.03 -12.75
C ILE A 37 1.76 -30.05 -13.37
N LEU A 38 2.07 -31.35 -13.27
CA LEU A 38 1.22 -32.43 -13.76
C LEU A 38 -0.07 -32.61 -12.96
N ASP A 39 -0.09 -32.13 -11.71
CA ASP A 39 -1.23 -32.23 -10.80
C ASP A 39 -2.18 -31.01 -10.91
N VAL A 40 -1.81 -30.02 -11.70
CA VAL A 40 -2.56 -28.77 -11.86
C VAL A 40 -3.73 -28.97 -12.81
N ALA A 41 -4.94 -28.73 -12.32
CA ALA A 41 -6.16 -28.74 -13.12
C ALA A 41 -6.65 -27.32 -13.42
N LEU A 42 -7.42 -27.16 -14.50
CA LEU A 42 -8.10 -25.90 -14.81
C LEU A 42 -9.10 -25.56 -13.71
N GLY A 43 -9.00 -24.35 -13.17
CA GLY A 43 -9.86 -23.87 -12.09
C GLY A 43 -9.37 -24.23 -10.68
N ASP A 44 -8.20 -24.87 -10.55
CA ASP A 44 -7.49 -24.93 -9.28
C ASP A 44 -7.25 -23.49 -8.79
N HIS A 45 -7.62 -23.22 -7.54
CA HIS A 45 -7.46 -21.91 -6.93
C HIS A 45 -7.27 -22.00 -5.43
N VAL A 46 -6.63 -20.98 -4.88
CA VAL A 46 -6.45 -20.74 -3.46
C VAL A 46 -6.66 -19.26 -3.19
N GLU A 47 -7.35 -18.97 -2.09
CA GLU A 47 -7.47 -17.59 -1.58
C GLU A 47 -6.44 -17.40 -0.47
N GLN A 48 -5.65 -16.35 -0.57
CA GLN A 48 -4.58 -16.09 0.38
C GLN A 48 -4.33 -14.58 0.52
N GLN A 49 -3.98 -14.14 1.73
CA GLN A 49 -3.46 -12.80 1.95
C GLN A 49 -1.98 -12.77 1.55
N MET A 50 -1.60 -11.81 0.70
CA MET A 50 -0.20 -11.61 0.32
C MET A 50 0.08 -10.15 -0.05
N THR A 51 1.36 -9.83 -0.15
CA THR A 51 1.83 -8.52 -0.58
C THR A 51 2.26 -8.60 -2.04
N LEU A 52 1.79 -7.65 -2.85
CA LEU A 52 2.08 -7.57 -4.27
C LEU A 52 2.91 -6.34 -4.57
N LEU A 53 3.94 -6.52 -5.40
CA LEU A 53 4.79 -5.46 -5.92
C LEU A 53 4.64 -5.40 -7.44
N PHE A 54 4.33 -4.21 -7.94
CA PHE A 54 4.43 -3.87 -9.36
C PHE A 54 5.57 -2.89 -9.54
N SER A 55 6.43 -3.13 -10.53
CA SER A 55 7.45 -2.18 -10.96
C SER A 55 7.45 -2.00 -12.47
N ASP A 56 7.62 -0.78 -12.96
CA ASP A 56 7.62 -0.46 -14.39
C ASP A 56 8.66 0.62 -14.73
N ILE A 57 9.24 0.60 -15.93
CA ILE A 57 10.24 1.59 -16.35
C ILE A 57 9.55 2.88 -16.80
N ARG A 58 10.04 4.01 -16.31
CA ARG A 58 9.48 5.32 -16.66
C ARG A 58 9.73 5.67 -18.12
N ASP A 59 8.63 6.04 -18.76
CA ASP A 59 8.59 6.49 -20.14
C ASP A 59 9.17 5.43 -21.10
N PHE A 60 8.99 4.14 -20.77
CA PHE A 60 9.50 3.02 -21.54
C PHE A 60 9.00 3.02 -22.98
N THR A 61 7.73 3.33 -23.23
CA THR A 61 7.20 3.42 -24.60
C THR A 61 8.04 4.38 -25.45
N THR A 62 8.29 5.59 -24.96
CA THR A 62 9.12 6.59 -25.64
C THR A 62 10.56 6.12 -25.81
N LEU A 63 11.13 5.46 -24.79
CA LEU A 63 12.46 4.87 -24.88
C LEU A 63 12.52 3.79 -25.98
N SER A 64 11.54 2.88 -26.01
CA SER A 64 11.47 1.75 -26.94
C SER A 64 11.26 2.16 -28.39
N GLU A 65 10.55 3.27 -28.64
CA GLU A 65 10.35 3.84 -29.98
C GLU A 65 11.66 4.37 -30.59
N SER A 66 12.64 4.72 -29.75
CA SER A 66 13.94 5.26 -30.18
C SER A 66 15.04 4.20 -30.38
N ILE A 67 14.75 2.93 -30.09
CA ILE A 67 15.72 1.82 -30.06
C ILE A 67 15.32 0.75 -31.08
N LEU A 68 16.30 0.10 -31.72
CA LEU A 68 16.00 -1.02 -32.63
C LEU A 68 15.37 -2.19 -31.87
N PRO A 69 14.42 -2.94 -32.45
CA PRO A 69 13.71 -4.02 -31.74
C PRO A 69 14.65 -5.04 -31.06
N ALA A 70 15.72 -5.47 -31.73
CA ALA A 70 16.69 -6.41 -31.16
C ALA A 70 17.49 -5.82 -29.99
N GLU A 71 17.77 -4.52 -30.02
CA GLU A 71 18.40 -3.81 -28.91
C GLU A 71 17.44 -3.63 -27.74
N ASN A 72 16.17 -3.34 -28.02
CA ASN A 72 15.12 -3.25 -27.01
C ASN A 72 14.95 -4.59 -26.28
N PHE A 73 14.93 -5.72 -27.01
CA PHE A 73 14.91 -7.05 -26.38
C PHE A 73 16.13 -7.32 -25.49
N ARG A 74 17.34 -6.90 -25.90
CA ARG A 74 18.53 -7.04 -25.05
C ARG A 74 18.44 -6.15 -23.81
N PHE A 75 17.91 -4.94 -23.97
CA PHE A 75 17.71 -4.01 -22.87
C PHE A 75 16.73 -4.56 -21.83
N ILE A 76 15.53 -4.98 -22.24
CA ILE A 76 14.53 -5.56 -21.33
C ILE A 76 15.13 -6.75 -20.59
N ASN A 77 15.73 -7.70 -21.30
CA ASN A 77 16.33 -8.88 -20.66
C ASN A 77 17.45 -8.49 -19.68
N SER A 78 18.30 -7.52 -20.03
CA SER A 78 19.35 -7.03 -19.13
C SER A 78 18.78 -6.38 -17.86
N TYR A 79 17.73 -5.58 -17.99
CA TYR A 79 17.05 -4.97 -16.86
C TYR A 79 16.39 -6.02 -15.97
N LEU A 80 15.58 -6.91 -16.55
CA LEU A 80 14.86 -7.95 -15.81
C LEU A 80 15.82 -8.91 -15.10
N SER A 81 16.92 -9.33 -15.75
CA SER A 81 17.97 -10.15 -15.11
C SER A 81 18.73 -9.44 -13.99
N THR A 82 18.66 -8.11 -13.93
CA THR A 82 19.26 -7.34 -12.82
C THR A 82 18.29 -7.22 -11.64
N MET A 83 16.98 -7.18 -11.90
CA MET A 83 15.95 -6.96 -10.87
C MET A 83 15.40 -8.27 -10.28
N GLU A 84 15.27 -9.32 -11.07
CA GLU A 84 14.71 -10.61 -10.61
C GLU A 84 15.44 -11.19 -9.39
N PRO A 85 16.80 -11.18 -9.30
CA PRO A 85 17.47 -11.69 -8.12
C PRO A 85 17.15 -10.92 -6.83
N VAL A 86 16.83 -9.62 -6.94
CA VAL A 86 16.45 -8.80 -5.77
C VAL A 86 15.14 -9.32 -5.17
N VAL A 87 14.16 -9.67 -6.02
CA VAL A 87 12.88 -10.24 -5.58
C VAL A 87 13.10 -11.55 -4.81
N SER A 88 13.92 -12.46 -5.36
CA SER A 88 14.21 -13.74 -4.72
C SER A 88 15.00 -13.60 -3.41
N CYS A 89 15.89 -12.62 -3.29
CA CYS A 89 16.62 -12.34 -2.05
C CYS A 89 15.69 -11.97 -0.88
N HIS A 90 14.52 -11.39 -1.18
CA HIS A 90 13.52 -10.98 -0.21
C HIS A 90 12.32 -11.94 -0.16
N GLN A 91 12.54 -13.24 -0.37
CA GLN A 91 11.51 -14.29 -0.24
C GLN A 91 10.27 -14.12 -1.15
N GLY A 92 10.35 -13.23 -2.14
CA GLY A 92 9.34 -13.07 -3.17
C GLY A 92 9.66 -13.90 -4.40
N PHE A 93 8.68 -13.99 -5.30
CA PHE A 93 8.90 -14.55 -6.63
C PHE A 93 8.18 -13.70 -7.68
N VAL A 94 8.74 -13.68 -8.89
CA VAL A 94 8.11 -13.01 -10.03
C VAL A 94 6.99 -13.91 -10.56
N ASP A 95 5.75 -13.43 -10.50
CA ASP A 95 4.61 -14.12 -11.10
C ASP A 95 4.67 -14.04 -12.62
N LYS A 96 4.84 -12.81 -13.15
CA LYS A 96 5.01 -12.57 -14.58
C LYS A 96 5.68 -11.25 -14.90
N TYR A 97 6.19 -11.18 -16.13
CA TYR A 97 6.61 -9.94 -16.78
C TYR A 97 5.50 -9.43 -17.69
N ILE A 98 5.24 -8.13 -17.68
CA ILE A 98 4.25 -7.47 -18.52
C ILE A 98 4.96 -6.39 -19.33
N GLY A 99 5.60 -6.79 -20.44
CA GLY A 99 6.52 -5.92 -21.15
C GLY A 99 7.80 -5.72 -20.34
N ASP A 100 8.07 -4.48 -19.93
CA ASP A 100 9.15 -4.10 -19.02
C ASP A 100 8.72 -4.10 -17.53
N ALA A 101 7.43 -4.27 -17.27
CA ALA A 101 6.92 -4.33 -15.91
C ALA A 101 7.16 -5.70 -15.26
N ILE A 102 7.41 -5.67 -13.95
CA ILE A 102 7.56 -6.83 -13.06
C ILE A 102 6.37 -6.88 -12.13
N MET A 103 5.68 -8.02 -12.08
CA MET A 103 4.71 -8.35 -11.05
C MET A 103 5.30 -9.44 -10.14
N ALA A 104 5.51 -9.10 -8.87
CA ALA A 104 6.07 -9.99 -7.87
C ALA A 104 5.10 -10.20 -6.69
N LEU A 105 5.17 -11.40 -6.11
CA LEU A 105 4.31 -11.84 -5.01
C LEU A 105 5.17 -12.19 -3.80
N PHE A 106 4.73 -11.73 -2.63
CA PHE A 106 5.35 -11.95 -1.33
C PHE A 106 4.31 -12.62 -0.41
N PRO A 107 4.30 -13.96 -0.32
CA PRO A 107 3.22 -14.71 0.31
C PRO A 107 3.25 -14.68 1.84
N SER A 108 4.37 -14.26 2.43
CA SER A 108 4.63 -14.38 3.87
C SER A 108 4.60 -13.05 4.61
N ASP A 109 5.27 -12.02 4.10
CA ASP A 109 5.53 -10.79 4.85
C ASP A 109 5.48 -9.53 3.96
N ALA A 110 4.92 -8.45 4.48
CA ALA A 110 4.92 -7.14 3.84
C ALA A 110 6.30 -6.45 3.92
N ASP A 111 7.05 -6.68 5.00
CA ASP A 111 8.40 -6.15 5.17
C ASP A 111 9.35 -6.63 4.06
N ASP A 112 9.20 -7.87 3.61
CA ASP A 112 9.95 -8.44 2.50
C ASP A 112 9.71 -7.66 1.18
N ALA A 113 8.45 -7.33 0.88
CA ALA A 113 8.11 -6.56 -0.32
C ALA A 113 8.65 -5.13 -0.26
N VAL A 114 8.54 -4.46 0.89
CA VAL A 114 9.04 -3.09 1.06
C VAL A 114 10.56 -3.04 0.96
N ARG A 115 11.28 -3.94 1.64
CA ARG A 115 12.74 -4.06 1.52
C ARG A 115 13.17 -4.40 0.10
N CYS A 116 12.43 -5.26 -0.60
CA CYS A 116 12.64 -5.53 -2.02
C CYS A 116 12.50 -4.25 -2.86
N GLY A 117 11.45 -3.46 -2.66
CA GLY A 117 11.27 -2.18 -3.38
C GLY A 117 12.43 -1.22 -3.17
N ILE A 118 12.89 -1.07 -1.91
CA ILE A 118 14.04 -0.24 -1.55
C ILE A 118 15.32 -0.74 -2.26
N ASP A 119 15.59 -2.04 -2.20
CA ASP A 119 16.79 -2.62 -2.80
C ASP A 119 16.75 -2.65 -4.33
N MET A 120 15.57 -2.74 -4.95
CA MET A 120 15.40 -2.56 -6.40
C MET A 120 15.83 -1.14 -6.82
N LEU A 121 15.47 -0.12 -6.06
CA LEU A 121 15.90 1.26 -6.33
C LEU A 121 17.42 1.43 -6.15
N ARG A 122 18.01 0.85 -5.11
CA ARG A 122 19.47 0.85 -4.91
C ARG A 122 20.21 0.10 -6.02
N GLN A 123 19.65 -1.02 -6.47
CA GLN A 123 20.20 -1.81 -7.57
C GLN A 123 20.08 -1.07 -8.91
N LEU A 124 19.01 -0.29 -9.09
CA LEU A 124 18.84 0.58 -10.27
C LEU A 124 19.95 1.62 -10.39
N VAL A 125 20.42 2.19 -9.27
CA VAL A 125 21.55 3.14 -9.27
C VAL A 125 22.79 2.48 -9.91
N LYS A 126 23.16 1.28 -9.45
CA LYS A 126 24.29 0.51 -10.01
C LYS A 126 24.07 0.13 -11.47
N TYR A 127 22.85 -0.24 -11.83
CA TYR A 127 22.48 -0.53 -13.22
C TYR A 127 22.69 0.70 -14.12
N ASN A 128 22.27 1.87 -13.65
CA ASN A 128 22.42 3.14 -14.36
C ASN A 128 23.87 3.61 -14.50
N GLU A 129 24.74 3.32 -13.52
CA GLU A 129 26.19 3.54 -13.66
C GLU A 129 26.76 2.73 -14.83
N GLY A 130 26.41 1.45 -14.91
CA GLY A 130 26.79 0.57 -16.03
C GLY A 130 26.27 1.07 -17.37
N ARG A 131 25.00 1.52 -17.43
CA ARG A 131 24.42 2.12 -18.63
C ARG A 131 25.16 3.37 -19.07
N SER A 132 25.46 4.26 -18.13
CA SER A 132 26.14 5.53 -18.40
C SER A 132 27.56 5.30 -18.92
N ASN A 133 28.29 4.33 -18.35
CA ASN A 133 29.60 3.91 -18.83
C ASN A 133 29.57 3.32 -20.25
N ALA A 134 28.45 2.73 -20.64
CA ALA A 134 28.21 2.22 -21.99
C ALA A 134 27.59 3.27 -22.95
N GLY A 135 27.42 4.53 -22.52
CA GLY A 135 26.87 5.61 -23.33
C GLY A 135 25.34 5.63 -23.45
N TYR A 136 24.63 4.83 -22.64
CA TYR A 136 23.17 4.83 -22.59
C TYR A 136 22.66 5.78 -21.52
N ALA A 137 21.51 6.42 -21.79
CA ALA A 137 20.83 7.24 -20.79
C ALA A 137 20.37 6.38 -19.58
N PRO A 138 20.45 6.91 -18.36
CA PRO A 138 19.89 6.25 -17.18
C PRO A 138 18.37 6.14 -17.30
N ILE A 139 17.81 5.14 -16.65
CA ILE A 139 16.38 4.90 -16.57
C ILE A 139 15.87 5.15 -15.14
N ARG A 140 14.57 5.39 -15.01
CA ARG A 140 13.88 5.43 -13.72
C ARG A 140 12.83 4.33 -13.68
N ILE A 141 12.44 3.90 -12.48
CA ILE A 141 11.35 2.94 -12.29
C ILE A 141 10.31 3.50 -11.33
N GLY A 142 9.08 3.06 -11.48
CA GLY A 142 8.04 3.16 -10.45
C GLY A 142 7.91 1.85 -9.71
N ILE A 143 7.55 1.90 -8.44
CA ILE A 143 7.22 0.72 -7.64
C ILE A 143 5.95 1.01 -6.83
N GLY A 144 4.94 0.16 -6.97
CA GLY A 144 3.72 0.19 -6.19
C GLY A 144 3.53 -1.10 -5.41
N ILE A 145 3.30 -1.00 -4.10
CA ILE A 145 3.11 -2.15 -3.21
C ILE A 145 1.75 -2.10 -2.52
N ASN A 146 1.02 -3.20 -2.56
CA ASN A 146 -0.23 -3.35 -1.84
C ASN A 146 -0.40 -4.73 -1.23
N THR A 147 -0.90 -4.78 0.01
CA THR A 147 -1.20 -6.01 0.76
C THR A 147 -2.70 -6.27 0.79
N GLY A 148 -3.11 -7.54 0.70
CA GLY A 148 -4.51 -7.93 0.85
C GLY A 148 -4.83 -9.33 0.34
N LEU A 149 -6.10 -9.72 0.45
CA LEU A 149 -6.60 -10.99 -0.07
C LEU A 149 -6.53 -11.02 -1.61
N VAL A 150 -6.07 -12.14 -2.15
CA VAL A 150 -6.10 -12.44 -3.58
C VAL A 150 -6.54 -13.88 -3.82
N MET A 151 -7.12 -14.09 -4.99
CA MET A 151 -7.40 -15.42 -5.53
C MET A 151 -6.28 -15.77 -6.52
N MET A 152 -5.46 -16.74 -6.16
CA MET A 152 -4.44 -17.33 -7.02
C MET A 152 -4.99 -18.59 -7.67
N GLY A 153 -4.77 -18.80 -8.96
CA GLY A 153 -5.29 -20.00 -9.62
C GLY A 153 -4.98 -20.12 -11.09
N THR A 154 -5.53 -21.16 -11.70
CA THR A 154 -5.41 -21.40 -13.14
C THR A 154 -6.68 -21.01 -13.88
N VAL A 155 -6.50 -20.25 -14.96
CA VAL A 155 -7.58 -19.85 -15.87
C VAL A 155 -7.22 -20.19 -17.31
N GLY A 156 -8.20 -20.36 -18.18
CA GLY A 156 -7.97 -20.65 -19.59
C GLY A 156 -8.95 -21.64 -20.18
N GLY A 157 -8.54 -22.28 -21.27
CA GLY A 157 -9.31 -23.29 -22.00
C GLY A 157 -8.60 -24.64 -22.01
N HIS A 158 -9.24 -25.65 -22.60
CA HIS A 158 -8.76 -27.05 -22.58
C HIS A 158 -7.31 -27.24 -23.04
N ASN A 159 -6.85 -26.43 -24.01
CA ASN A 159 -5.51 -26.54 -24.61
C ASN A 159 -4.52 -25.48 -24.12
N ARG A 160 -4.95 -24.51 -23.30
CA ARG A 160 -4.10 -23.44 -22.79
C ARG A 160 -4.59 -22.96 -21.43
N MET A 161 -3.78 -23.20 -20.42
CA MET A 161 -3.95 -22.65 -19.07
C MET A 161 -2.92 -21.55 -18.84
N ASP A 162 -3.25 -20.62 -17.95
CA ASP A 162 -2.37 -19.57 -17.45
C ASP A 162 -2.50 -19.49 -15.93
N SER A 163 -1.38 -19.32 -15.24
CA SER A 163 -1.37 -18.96 -13.83
C SER A 163 -1.75 -17.50 -13.69
N THR A 164 -2.64 -17.19 -12.75
CA THR A 164 -3.10 -15.83 -12.54
C THR A 164 -3.36 -15.56 -11.07
N VAL A 165 -3.22 -14.29 -10.72
CA VAL A 165 -3.67 -13.75 -9.45
C VAL A 165 -4.74 -12.71 -9.76
N ILE A 166 -5.91 -12.86 -9.16
CA ILE A 166 -7.08 -12.01 -9.37
C ILE A 166 -7.51 -11.45 -8.03
N GLY A 167 -7.80 -10.14 -8.00
CA GLY A 167 -8.34 -9.49 -6.83
C GLY A 167 -8.21 -7.97 -6.94
N ASP A 168 -9.00 -7.26 -6.15
CA ASP A 168 -8.89 -5.81 -6.02
C ASP A 168 -7.49 -5.39 -5.54
N THR A 169 -6.84 -6.22 -4.72
CA THR A 169 -5.46 -6.06 -4.26
C THR A 169 -4.45 -5.95 -5.40
N VAL A 170 -4.62 -6.73 -6.48
CA VAL A 170 -3.74 -6.71 -7.67
C VAL A 170 -3.89 -5.38 -8.40
N ASN A 171 -5.13 -4.96 -8.63
CA ASN A 171 -5.43 -3.70 -9.33
C ASN A 171 -4.92 -2.49 -8.54
N LYS A 172 -4.98 -2.54 -7.20
CA LYS A 172 -4.45 -1.48 -6.33
C LYS A 172 -2.93 -1.38 -6.39
N ALA A 173 -2.20 -2.49 -6.34
CA ALA A 173 -0.75 -2.49 -6.48
C ALA A 173 -0.31 -1.88 -7.82
N ALA A 174 -0.93 -2.33 -8.93
CA ALA A 174 -0.67 -1.77 -10.26
C ALA A 174 -1.03 -0.28 -10.35
N ARG A 175 -2.11 0.15 -9.70
CA ARG A 175 -2.50 1.56 -9.65
C ARG A 175 -1.50 2.42 -8.88
N LEU A 176 -0.99 1.94 -7.75
CA LEU A 176 0.03 2.64 -6.97
C LEU A 176 1.31 2.82 -7.80
N GLU A 177 1.73 1.80 -8.54
CA GLU A 177 2.83 1.92 -9.49
C GLU A 177 2.51 3.04 -10.50
N GLY A 178 1.33 3.06 -11.12
CA GLY A 178 0.98 4.13 -12.07
C GLY A 178 0.95 5.53 -11.45
N LEU A 179 0.52 5.64 -10.18
CA LEU A 179 0.50 6.90 -9.43
C LEU A 179 1.90 7.40 -9.09
N THR A 180 2.87 6.52 -9.01
CA THR A 180 4.26 6.84 -8.64
C THR A 180 4.89 7.79 -9.70
N LYS A 181 4.45 7.74 -10.98
CA LYS A 181 4.76 8.75 -12.03
C LYS A 181 4.11 10.10 -11.74
N SER A 182 2.85 10.06 -11.31
CA SER A 182 2.13 11.29 -10.97
C SER A 182 2.84 11.95 -9.81
N TYR A 183 3.02 11.31 -8.67
CA TYR A 183 3.63 11.92 -7.48
C TYR A 183 5.13 12.17 -7.59
N ASN A 184 5.79 11.57 -8.58
CA ASN A 184 7.24 11.60 -8.72
C ASN A 184 7.99 11.05 -7.51
N ALA A 185 7.33 10.15 -6.77
CA ALA A 185 7.97 9.23 -5.86
C ALA A 185 8.41 8.00 -6.67
N PRO A 186 9.49 7.29 -6.29
CA PRO A 186 9.87 6.05 -6.94
C PRO A 186 9.22 4.80 -6.30
N LEU A 187 8.80 4.87 -5.03
CA LEU A 187 8.20 3.76 -4.29
C LEU A 187 7.01 4.24 -3.46
N LEU A 188 5.83 3.68 -3.77
CA LEU A 188 4.58 3.93 -3.04
C LEU A 188 4.03 2.65 -2.43
N ILE A 189 3.49 2.79 -1.22
CA ILE A 189 2.78 1.72 -0.53
C ILE A 189 1.37 2.17 -0.16
N SER A 190 0.44 1.21 -0.10
CA SER A 190 -0.88 1.44 0.48
C SER A 190 -0.85 1.47 2.01
N GLU A 191 -1.90 2.03 2.61
CA GLU A 191 -2.20 1.85 4.03
C GLU A 191 -2.25 0.37 4.47
N HIS A 192 -2.75 -0.54 3.62
CA HIS A 192 -2.78 -1.97 3.94
C HIS A 192 -1.38 -2.55 4.10
N THR A 193 -0.44 -2.08 3.30
CA THR A 193 0.97 -2.49 3.41
C THR A 193 1.59 -1.88 4.66
N LEU A 194 1.37 -0.59 4.92
CA LEU A 194 1.85 0.08 6.13
C LEU A 194 1.41 -0.65 7.41
N HIS A 195 0.13 -1.04 7.48
CA HIS A 195 -0.44 -1.76 8.63
C HIS A 195 0.01 -3.21 8.74
N ALA A 196 0.52 -3.79 7.65
CA ALA A 196 1.03 -5.16 7.64
C ALA A 196 2.52 -5.23 8.02
N LEU A 197 3.22 -4.09 8.12
CA LEU A 197 4.60 -4.05 8.59
C LEU A 197 4.69 -4.39 10.08
N HIS A 198 5.74 -5.10 10.46
CA HIS A 198 6.01 -5.42 11.86
C HIS A 198 6.35 -4.18 12.69
N ASN A 199 7.20 -3.30 12.14
CA ASN A 199 7.57 -2.03 12.75
C ASN A 199 7.73 -0.94 11.67
N PRO A 200 6.70 -0.13 11.42
CA PRO A 200 6.77 0.94 10.42
C PRO A 200 7.92 1.94 10.64
N ASP A 201 8.37 2.14 11.89
CA ASP A 201 9.44 3.07 12.24
C ASP A 201 10.83 2.62 11.77
N ASP A 202 10.98 1.36 11.34
CA ASP A 202 12.21 0.85 10.73
C ASP A 202 12.43 1.41 9.31
N TYR A 203 11.44 2.10 8.76
CA TYR A 203 11.43 2.64 7.40
C TYR A 203 11.19 4.15 7.41
N CYS A 204 11.69 4.84 6.39
CA CYS A 204 11.41 6.25 6.17
C CYS A 204 10.13 6.38 5.35
N ILE A 205 8.99 6.48 6.05
CA ILE A 205 7.66 6.52 5.44
C ILE A 205 7.00 7.86 5.76
N ARG A 206 6.29 8.44 4.77
CA ARG A 206 5.39 9.56 5.03
C ARG A 206 4.14 9.49 4.17
N LEU A 207 3.03 10.00 4.71
CA LEU A 207 1.80 10.15 3.95
C LEU A 207 2.01 11.16 2.81
N ILE A 208 1.54 10.84 1.61
CA ILE A 208 1.67 11.73 0.45
C ILE A 208 0.34 12.12 -0.19
N ASP A 209 -0.73 11.36 0.00
CA ASP A 209 -2.08 11.77 -0.43
C ASP A 209 -3.15 10.86 0.21
N ARG A 210 -4.38 11.38 0.24
CA ARG A 210 -5.59 10.66 0.62
C ARG A 210 -6.55 10.68 -0.58
N LEU A 211 -6.55 9.61 -1.37
CA LEU A 211 -7.31 9.55 -2.61
C LEU A 211 -8.72 9.03 -2.38
N SER A 212 -9.72 9.88 -2.66
CA SER A 212 -11.10 9.42 -2.85
C SER A 212 -11.28 8.92 -4.28
N LEU A 213 -11.55 7.63 -4.45
CA LEU A 213 -11.85 7.07 -5.76
C LEU A 213 -13.25 7.53 -6.21
N LYS A 214 -13.39 7.95 -7.47
CA LYS A 214 -14.70 8.27 -8.06
C LYS A 214 -15.67 7.10 -7.82
N GLY A 215 -16.76 7.34 -7.08
CA GLY A 215 -17.76 6.32 -6.75
C GLY A 215 -18.02 6.22 -5.24
N ARG A 216 -18.39 5.01 -4.77
CA ARG A 216 -18.76 4.69 -3.36
C ARG A 216 -17.61 4.09 -2.54
N TYR A 217 -16.37 4.19 -3.02
CA TYR A 217 -15.25 3.55 -2.34
C TYR A 217 -14.69 4.46 -1.23
N PRO A 218 -14.25 3.89 -0.09
CA PRO A 218 -13.57 4.66 0.95
C PRO A 218 -12.36 5.39 0.37
N ALA A 219 -11.98 6.51 1.00
CA ALA A 219 -10.70 7.10 0.70
C ALA A 219 -9.58 6.12 1.04
N GLN A 220 -8.50 6.15 0.27
CA GLN A 220 -7.33 5.32 0.50
C GLN A 220 -6.11 6.22 0.68
N SER A 221 -5.39 5.99 1.77
CA SER A 221 -4.15 6.69 2.05
C SER A 221 -2.99 6.06 1.27
N ILE A 222 -2.12 6.92 0.77
CA ILE A 222 -0.93 6.53 0.02
C ILE A 222 0.29 7.12 0.73
N TYR A 223 1.31 6.28 0.86
CA TYR A 223 2.55 6.63 1.52
C TYR A 223 3.70 6.46 0.54
N GLU A 224 4.67 7.35 0.60
CA GLU A 224 5.96 7.09 -0.02
C GLU A 224 6.92 6.47 0.98
N VAL A 225 7.79 5.60 0.47
CA VAL A 225 8.93 5.04 1.21
C VAL A 225 10.18 5.61 0.56
N PHE A 226 10.90 6.46 1.30
CA PHE A 226 11.99 7.29 0.75
C PHE A 226 13.38 6.86 1.23
N ASP A 227 13.53 5.65 1.77
CA ASP A 227 14.80 5.03 2.21
C ASP A 227 15.87 4.90 1.12
N ALA A 228 15.46 4.95 -0.14
CA ALA A 228 16.36 4.86 -1.30
C ALA A 228 16.67 6.22 -1.94
N ASP A 229 16.17 7.33 -1.37
CA ASP A 229 16.50 8.66 -1.87
C ASP A 229 18.00 8.95 -1.69
N PRO A 230 18.61 9.78 -2.56
CA PRO A 230 19.98 10.23 -2.35
C PRO A 230 20.14 10.89 -0.99
N GLU A 231 21.26 10.64 -0.31
CA GLU A 231 21.51 11.07 1.07
C GLU A 231 21.15 12.54 1.37
N PRO A 232 21.46 13.54 0.51
CA PRO A 232 21.03 14.92 0.75
C PRO A 232 19.51 15.11 0.81
N LEU A 233 18.77 14.46 -0.11
CA LEU A 233 17.31 14.55 -0.16
C LEU A 233 16.67 13.78 0.99
N TRP A 234 17.19 12.59 1.28
CA TRP A 234 16.74 11.78 2.41
C TRP A 234 16.85 12.53 3.75
N LEU A 235 18.01 13.14 4.03
CA LEU A 235 18.21 13.97 5.24
C LEU A 235 17.25 15.17 5.27
N ALA A 236 17.08 15.86 4.15
CA ALA A 236 16.21 17.04 4.06
C ALA A 236 14.72 16.68 4.26
N LYS A 237 14.26 15.54 3.72
CA LYS A 237 12.92 15.00 3.95
C LYS A 237 12.72 14.61 5.42
N GLN A 238 13.70 13.97 6.05
CA GLN A 238 13.62 13.65 7.48
C GLN A 238 13.51 14.91 8.35
N GLN A 239 14.28 15.95 8.04
CA GLN A 239 14.24 17.22 8.78
C GLN A 239 12.91 17.96 8.64
N THR A 240 12.23 17.81 7.51
CA THR A 240 10.98 18.51 7.20
C THR A 240 9.73 17.67 7.46
N LEU A 241 9.87 16.40 7.86
CA LEU A 241 8.78 15.42 7.95
C LEU A 241 7.57 15.94 8.74
N ASP A 242 7.77 16.35 10.00
CA ASP A 242 6.68 16.85 10.86
C ASP A 242 5.97 18.07 10.25
N MET A 243 6.75 18.98 9.65
CA MET A 243 6.24 20.20 9.03
C MET A 243 5.44 19.89 7.77
N PHE A 244 5.90 18.93 6.97
CA PHE A 244 5.23 18.46 5.77
C PHE A 244 3.92 17.76 6.11
N GLU A 245 3.90 16.88 7.11
CA GLU A 245 2.68 16.21 7.57
C GLU A 245 1.63 17.20 8.10
N GLU A 246 2.06 18.19 8.86
CA GLU A 246 1.16 19.25 9.34
C GLU A 246 0.61 20.09 8.18
N ALA A 247 1.42 20.39 7.16
CA ALA A 247 0.95 21.07 5.97
C ALA A 247 -0.08 20.23 5.18
N LEU A 248 0.14 18.92 5.07
CA LEU A 248 -0.81 17.99 4.45
C LEU A 248 -2.12 17.94 5.24
N ALA A 249 -2.06 17.94 6.57
CA ALA A 249 -3.24 18.00 7.43
C ALA A 249 -4.07 19.25 7.15
N PHE A 250 -3.43 20.43 7.10
CA PHE A 250 -4.11 21.67 6.73
C PHE A 250 -4.72 21.60 5.32
N HIS A 251 -3.99 21.08 4.34
CA HIS A 251 -4.49 20.95 2.97
C HIS A 251 -5.73 20.06 2.89
N HIS A 252 -5.66 18.85 3.44
CA HIS A 252 -6.74 17.86 3.37
C HIS A 252 -7.96 18.26 4.20
N LEU A 253 -7.79 19.07 5.24
CA LEU A 253 -8.87 19.64 6.04
C LEU A 253 -9.35 21.02 5.53
N GLY A 254 -8.96 21.39 4.31
CA GLY A 254 -9.53 22.53 3.57
C GLY A 254 -8.88 23.89 3.81
N ASN A 255 -7.81 23.96 4.60
CA ASN A 255 -7.11 25.20 4.92
C ASN A 255 -5.78 25.33 4.15
N SER A 256 -5.88 25.59 2.85
CA SER A 256 -4.69 25.75 1.99
C SER A 256 -3.85 26.99 2.37
N ALA A 257 -4.47 28.00 2.99
CA ALA A 257 -3.78 29.20 3.44
C ALA A 257 -2.80 28.93 4.60
N ALA A 258 -3.15 28.03 5.52
CA ALA A 258 -2.27 27.62 6.61
C ALA A 258 -1.21 26.59 6.17
N ALA A 259 -1.52 25.74 5.18
CA ALA A 259 -0.56 24.79 4.62
C ALA A 259 0.60 25.48 3.88
N LEU A 260 0.31 26.55 3.14
CA LEU A 260 1.26 27.20 2.24
C LEU A 260 2.60 27.64 2.90
N PRO A 261 2.62 28.38 4.03
CA PRO A 261 3.88 28.78 4.65
C PRO A 261 4.69 27.62 5.23
N LEU A 262 4.03 26.50 5.58
CA LEU A 262 4.74 25.28 6.01
C LEU A 262 5.42 24.60 4.83
N LEU A 263 4.73 24.50 3.69
CA LEU A 263 5.29 23.95 2.45
C LEU A 263 6.45 24.81 1.91
N GLU A 264 6.35 26.13 2.02
CA GLU A 264 7.44 27.05 1.64
C GLU A 264 8.71 26.75 2.44
N LYS A 265 8.60 26.63 3.76
CA LYS A 265 9.74 26.25 4.64
C LYS A 265 10.26 24.84 4.36
N CYS A 266 9.38 23.89 4.02
CA CYS A 266 9.81 22.56 3.60
C CYS A 266 10.70 22.67 2.36
N LEU A 267 10.33 23.49 1.37
CA LEU A 267 11.08 23.69 0.13
C LEU A 267 12.36 24.52 0.32
N GLU A 268 12.44 25.37 1.34
CA GLU A 268 13.69 26.04 1.72
C GLU A 268 14.76 25.03 2.20
N VAL A 269 14.35 23.96 2.89
CA VAL A 269 15.24 22.92 3.41
C VAL A 269 15.44 21.78 2.40
N ALA A 270 14.37 21.38 1.73
CA ALA A 270 14.30 20.27 0.78
C ALA A 270 13.81 20.76 -0.60
N PRO A 271 14.61 21.53 -1.35
CA PRO A 271 14.18 22.13 -2.62
C PRO A 271 13.87 21.09 -3.71
N ASP A 272 14.47 19.90 -3.62
CA ASP A 272 14.26 18.78 -4.53
C ASP A 272 13.09 17.86 -4.09
N ASP A 273 12.31 18.24 -3.07
CA ASP A 273 11.11 17.53 -2.66
C ASP A 273 9.92 17.87 -3.56
N LEU A 274 9.76 17.08 -4.62
CA LEU A 274 8.78 17.31 -5.67
C LEU A 274 7.33 17.07 -5.21
N ILE A 275 7.13 16.39 -4.08
CA ILE A 275 5.80 16.25 -3.47
C ILE A 275 5.45 17.52 -2.71
N ALA A 276 6.39 18.06 -1.92
CA ALA A 276 6.20 19.36 -1.26
C ALA A 276 5.95 20.47 -2.29
N GLU A 277 6.70 20.51 -3.39
CA GLU A 277 6.53 21.47 -4.49
C GLU A 277 5.12 21.38 -5.08
N ARG A 278 4.65 20.17 -5.31
CA ARG A 278 3.30 19.94 -5.83
C ARG A 278 2.21 20.46 -4.90
N TYR A 279 2.31 20.15 -3.60
CA TYR A 279 1.32 20.63 -2.64
C TYR A 279 1.37 22.14 -2.49
N PHE A 280 2.56 22.73 -2.57
CA PHE A 280 2.73 24.18 -2.59
C PHE A 280 1.96 24.81 -3.76
N GLU A 281 2.16 24.31 -4.98
CA GLU A 281 1.45 24.80 -6.17
C GLU A 281 -0.06 24.53 -6.11
N ARG A 282 -0.49 23.37 -5.61
CA ARG A 282 -1.92 23.08 -5.37
C ARG A 282 -2.55 24.09 -4.40
N CYS A 283 -1.88 24.39 -3.29
CA CYS A 283 -2.37 25.35 -2.31
C CYS A 283 -2.45 26.76 -2.90
N ARG A 284 -1.42 27.19 -3.66
CA ARG A 284 -1.43 28.48 -4.36
C ARG A 284 -2.60 28.60 -5.33
N GLU A 285 -2.86 27.56 -6.13
CA GLU A 285 -3.97 27.56 -7.08
C GLU A 285 -5.34 27.56 -6.39
N THR A 286 -5.51 26.80 -5.31
CA THR A 286 -6.75 26.81 -4.51
C THR A 286 -7.02 28.18 -3.91
N ILE A 287 -5.98 28.86 -3.40
CA ILE A 287 -6.09 30.23 -2.88
C ILE A 287 -6.43 31.21 -4.01
N ARG A 288 -5.74 31.10 -5.15
CA ARG A 288 -5.94 32.00 -6.31
C ARG A 288 -7.34 31.92 -6.90
N THR A 289 -7.91 30.72 -6.98
CA THR A 289 -9.25 30.48 -7.53
C THR A 289 -10.38 30.77 -6.53
N GLY A 290 -10.06 31.10 -5.28
CA GLY A 290 -11.06 31.33 -4.23
C GLY A 290 -11.78 30.06 -3.77
N SER A 291 -11.28 28.88 -4.14
CA SER A 291 -11.82 27.59 -3.70
C SER A 291 -11.38 27.21 -2.28
N ASN A 292 -10.52 28.03 -1.65
CA ASN A 292 -10.07 27.83 -0.28
C ASN A 292 -11.25 27.95 0.70
N ASN A 293 -11.59 26.86 1.36
CA ASN A 293 -12.68 26.84 2.31
C ASN A 293 -12.08 27.01 3.71
N ASN A 294 -11.97 28.26 4.18
CA ASN A 294 -11.46 28.61 5.52
C ASN A 294 -12.40 28.17 6.66
N GLN A 295 -13.20 27.12 6.43
CA GLN A 295 -14.06 26.52 7.43
C GLN A 295 -13.21 25.78 8.47
N ALA A 296 -13.76 25.66 9.67
CA ALA A 296 -13.13 24.86 10.71
C ALA A 296 -12.92 23.43 10.19
N PRO A 297 -11.75 22.82 10.45
CA PRO A 297 -11.47 21.44 10.06
C PRO A 297 -12.55 20.51 10.62
N ARG A 298 -13.09 19.63 9.76
CA ARG A 298 -14.14 18.67 10.13
C ARG A 298 -13.85 17.31 9.54
N ILE A 299 -14.22 16.30 10.31
CA ILE A 299 -14.19 14.89 9.96
C ILE A 299 -15.65 14.47 9.76
N GLU A 300 -15.90 13.62 8.76
CA GLU A 300 -17.21 13.02 8.51
C GLU A 300 -17.10 11.50 8.65
N ALA A 301 -17.29 10.98 9.87
CA ALA A 301 -17.28 9.53 10.12
C ALA A 301 -18.66 8.88 9.96
N GLY A 302 -19.74 9.66 9.82
CA GLY A 302 -21.11 9.16 9.85
C GLY A 302 -21.40 7.91 9.01
N TRP A 303 -22.16 6.98 9.60
CA TRP A 303 -22.58 5.72 8.97
C TRP A 303 -23.33 5.94 7.65
N ARG A 304 -23.03 5.09 6.67
CA ARG A 304 -23.72 5.04 5.38
C ARG A 304 -24.19 3.61 5.11
N ASN A 305 -25.36 3.47 4.50
CA ASN A 305 -25.93 2.16 4.19
C ASN A 305 -25.05 1.30 3.27
N GLU A 306 -24.12 1.92 2.53
CA GLU A 306 -23.14 1.24 1.70
C GLU A 306 -22.05 0.51 2.50
N TYR A 307 -21.93 0.76 3.81
CA TYR A 307 -20.99 0.08 4.71
C TYR A 307 -21.57 -1.20 5.31
N SER A 308 -22.87 -1.45 5.17
CA SER A 308 -23.54 -2.62 5.75
C SER A 308 -22.91 -3.92 5.25
N ILE A 309 -22.63 -4.82 6.19
CA ILE A 309 -22.14 -6.18 5.90
C ILE A 309 -23.28 -7.21 5.85
N GLY A 310 -24.52 -6.76 6.06
CA GLY A 310 -25.73 -7.58 6.06
C GLY A 310 -26.00 -8.30 7.38
N ILE A 311 -25.34 -7.91 8.47
CA ILE A 311 -25.55 -8.46 9.82
C ILE A 311 -25.96 -7.31 10.76
N ASP A 312 -27.27 -7.16 10.97
CA ASP A 312 -27.87 -6.03 11.71
C ASP A 312 -27.23 -5.72 13.07
N SER A 313 -26.79 -6.74 13.82
CA SER A 313 -26.16 -6.53 15.12
C SER A 313 -24.77 -5.91 15.00
N LEU A 314 -23.99 -6.30 13.99
CA LEU A 314 -22.65 -5.76 13.73
C LEU A 314 -22.76 -4.38 13.08
N ASP A 315 -23.65 -4.21 12.09
CA ASP A 315 -23.89 -2.90 11.45
C ASP A 315 -24.26 -1.81 12.47
N ARG A 316 -25.06 -2.15 13.51
CA ARG A 316 -25.36 -1.20 14.60
C ARG A 316 -24.14 -0.87 15.46
N GLN A 317 -23.23 -1.83 15.68
CA GLN A 317 -21.99 -1.59 16.42
C GLN A 317 -21.02 -0.73 15.60
N HIS A 318 -20.90 -1.02 14.30
CA HIS A 318 -20.13 -0.20 13.36
C HIS A 318 -20.61 1.26 13.38
N ALA A 319 -21.92 1.47 13.21
CA ALA A 319 -22.51 2.82 13.26
C ALA A 319 -22.24 3.52 14.60
N ARG A 320 -22.36 2.80 15.73
CA ARG A 320 -22.09 3.36 17.06
C ARG A 320 -20.64 3.82 17.22
N LEU A 321 -19.68 3.03 16.72
CA LEU A 321 -18.26 3.37 16.81
C LEU A 321 -17.91 4.59 15.94
N LEU A 322 -18.47 4.69 14.73
CA LEU A 322 -18.34 5.88 13.90
C LEU A 322 -18.92 7.15 14.55
N ASP A 323 -20.10 7.04 15.17
CA ASP A 323 -20.71 8.16 15.91
C ASP A 323 -19.83 8.63 17.07
N LEU A 324 -19.20 7.70 17.79
CA LEU A 324 -18.28 8.01 18.88
C LEU A 324 -17.01 8.72 18.38
N ILE A 325 -16.47 8.33 17.22
CA ILE A 325 -15.34 9.03 16.59
C ILE A 325 -15.72 10.47 16.22
N ASP A 326 -16.92 10.70 15.66
CA ASP A 326 -17.42 12.05 15.37
C ASP A 326 -17.58 12.90 16.64
N VAL A 327 -18.07 12.32 17.73
CA VAL A 327 -18.18 12.99 19.03
C VAL A 327 -16.80 13.33 19.59
N LEU A 328 -15.84 12.40 19.50
CA LEU A 328 -14.45 12.60 19.95
C LEU A 328 -13.77 13.73 19.17
N ALA A 329 -13.84 13.71 17.85
CA ALA A 329 -13.26 14.74 16.99
C ALA A 329 -13.82 16.14 17.32
N ARG A 330 -15.14 16.24 17.54
CA ARG A 330 -15.78 17.50 17.97
C ARG A 330 -15.30 17.94 19.35
N ALA A 331 -15.14 17.02 20.30
CA ALA A 331 -14.67 17.33 21.65
C ALA A 331 -13.23 17.85 21.64
N ILE A 332 -12.35 17.28 20.81
CA ILE A 332 -10.97 17.76 20.65
C ILE A 332 -10.93 19.16 20.06
N CYS A 333 -11.76 19.46 19.04
CA CYS A 333 -11.90 20.82 18.51
C CYS A 333 -12.48 21.81 19.55
N ALA A 334 -13.30 21.33 20.47
CA ALA A 334 -14.04 22.13 21.43
C ALA A 334 -13.39 22.18 22.82
N ALA A 335 -12.26 21.50 23.06
CA ALA A 335 -11.59 21.46 24.35
C ALA A 335 -11.13 22.85 24.85
N ASP A 336 -11.07 23.84 23.96
CA ASP A 336 -10.87 25.25 24.29
C ASP A 336 -12.14 25.95 24.86
N ALA A 337 -13.31 25.29 24.85
CA ALA A 337 -14.60 25.82 25.28
C ALA A 337 -15.18 24.99 26.44
N ASP A 338 -15.28 25.63 27.61
CA ASP A 338 -15.58 25.10 28.96
C ASP A 338 -17.00 24.50 29.16
N SER A 339 -17.63 23.89 28.14
CA SER A 339 -19.04 23.45 28.21
C SER A 339 -19.35 22.09 27.55
N GLY A 340 -18.34 21.26 27.26
CA GLY A 340 -18.50 20.00 26.53
C GLY A 340 -18.27 18.71 27.35
N ALA A 341 -18.66 17.57 26.78
CA ALA A 341 -18.21 16.25 27.26
C ALA A 341 -16.69 16.15 27.10
N LYS A 342 -16.04 15.66 28.16
CA LYS A 342 -14.58 15.52 28.23
C LYS A 342 -14.08 14.48 27.21
N PRO A 343 -13.06 14.78 26.37
CA PRO A 343 -12.48 13.83 25.43
C PRO A 343 -12.15 12.47 26.06
N GLU A 344 -11.69 12.48 27.31
CA GLU A 344 -11.30 11.29 28.09
C GLU A 344 -12.49 10.36 28.34
N THR A 345 -13.68 10.93 28.61
CA THR A 345 -14.90 10.15 28.82
C THR A 345 -15.36 9.49 27.52
N ILE A 346 -15.27 10.22 26.40
CA ILE A 346 -15.66 9.71 25.08
C ILE A 346 -14.68 8.63 24.61
N ALA A 347 -13.38 8.82 24.83
CA ALA A 347 -12.35 7.85 24.50
C ALA A 347 -12.52 6.54 25.30
N ALA A 348 -12.82 6.65 26.60
CA ALA A 348 -13.11 5.47 27.43
C ALA A 348 -14.36 4.71 26.94
N GLU A 349 -15.43 5.44 26.59
CA GLU A 349 -16.63 4.84 26.01
C GLU A 349 -16.34 4.17 24.66
N PHE A 350 -15.54 4.81 23.79
CA PHE A 350 -15.12 4.25 22.52
C PHE A 350 -14.34 2.94 22.70
N ALA A 351 -13.35 2.92 23.61
CA ALA A 351 -12.55 1.74 23.88
C ALA A 351 -13.39 0.54 24.37
N GLU A 352 -14.40 0.79 25.22
CA GLU A 352 -15.33 -0.25 25.68
C GLU A 352 -16.14 -0.83 24.52
N HIS A 353 -16.73 0.03 23.69
CA HIS A 353 -17.53 -0.41 22.53
C HIS A 353 -16.67 -1.13 21.49
N LEU A 354 -15.44 -0.66 21.26
CA LEU A 354 -14.49 -1.25 20.33
C LEU A 354 -14.13 -2.67 20.75
N THR A 355 -13.79 -2.83 22.03
CA THR A 355 -13.49 -4.14 22.63
C THR A 355 -14.67 -5.09 22.53
N ALA A 356 -15.88 -4.62 22.83
CA ALA A 356 -17.08 -5.45 22.72
C ALA A 356 -17.35 -5.87 21.26
N HIS A 357 -17.14 -4.97 20.30
CA HIS A 357 -17.36 -5.19 18.89
C HIS A 357 -16.40 -6.23 18.30
N PHE A 358 -15.09 -6.01 18.43
CA PHE A 358 -14.08 -6.94 17.90
C PHE A 358 -14.20 -8.34 18.53
N ASN A 359 -14.49 -8.42 19.83
CA ASN A 359 -14.77 -9.70 20.47
C ASN A 359 -16.01 -10.40 19.89
N ALA A 360 -17.06 -9.65 19.54
CA ALA A 360 -18.26 -10.23 18.92
C ALA A 360 -17.96 -10.83 17.54
N GLU A 361 -17.19 -10.12 16.72
CA GLU A 361 -16.76 -10.57 15.39
C GLU A 361 -15.85 -11.80 15.47
N GLU A 362 -14.83 -11.75 16.31
CA GLU A 362 -13.90 -12.88 16.50
C GLU A 362 -14.61 -14.13 17.03
N ASN A 363 -15.61 -13.97 17.90
CA ASN A 363 -16.43 -15.09 18.37
C ASN A 363 -17.26 -15.70 17.25
N LEU A 364 -17.80 -14.89 16.33
CA LEU A 364 -18.47 -15.39 15.13
C LEU A 364 -17.49 -16.10 14.20
N MET A 365 -16.31 -15.53 13.96
CA MET A 365 -15.26 -16.16 13.16
C MET A 365 -14.88 -17.54 13.70
N ARG A 366 -14.60 -17.65 15.00
CA ARG A 366 -14.28 -18.94 15.66
C ARG A 366 -15.44 -19.93 15.54
N ARG A 367 -16.68 -19.48 15.78
CA ARG A 367 -17.88 -20.33 15.72
C ARG A 367 -18.13 -20.91 14.33
N TYR A 368 -17.84 -20.14 13.28
CA TYR A 368 -18.10 -20.53 11.89
C TYR A 368 -16.85 -20.99 11.13
N ASN A 369 -15.71 -21.15 11.80
CA ASN A 369 -14.41 -21.54 11.23
C ASN A 369 -13.99 -20.65 10.05
N TYR A 370 -14.04 -19.33 10.26
CA TYR A 370 -13.59 -18.36 9.27
C TYR A 370 -12.08 -18.55 9.00
N PRO A 371 -11.66 -18.76 7.74
CA PRO A 371 -10.29 -19.16 7.41
C PRO A 371 -9.24 -18.07 7.67
N PHE A 372 -9.65 -16.80 7.66
CA PHE A 372 -8.74 -15.64 7.83
C PHE A 372 -8.85 -15.00 9.22
N LEU A 373 -9.14 -15.80 10.25
CA LEU A 373 -9.28 -15.31 11.63
C LEU A 373 -7.99 -14.62 12.11
N ALA A 374 -6.82 -15.20 11.84
CA ALA A 374 -5.55 -14.68 12.35
C ALA A 374 -5.23 -13.30 11.77
N GLU A 375 -5.40 -13.15 10.46
CA GLU A 375 -5.21 -11.89 9.73
C GLU A 375 -6.19 -10.82 10.19
N HIS A 376 -7.45 -11.22 10.44
CA HIS A 376 -8.47 -10.30 10.93
C HIS A 376 -8.17 -9.82 12.36
N GLN A 377 -7.72 -10.71 13.25
CA GLN A 377 -7.26 -10.35 14.59
C GLN A 377 -6.04 -9.42 14.57
N GLN A 378 -5.11 -9.63 13.65
CA GLN A 378 -3.97 -8.73 13.47
C GLN A 378 -4.45 -7.32 13.09
N GLN A 379 -5.43 -7.20 12.19
CA GLN A 379 -6.03 -5.91 11.82
C GLN A 379 -6.66 -5.22 13.05
N HIS A 380 -7.43 -5.93 13.86
CA HIS A 380 -7.99 -5.41 15.11
C HIS A 380 -6.91 -4.86 16.04
N GLN A 381 -5.81 -5.61 16.21
CA GLN A 381 -4.70 -5.18 17.07
C GLN A 381 -4.03 -3.91 16.54
N VAL A 382 -3.84 -3.79 15.22
CA VAL A 382 -3.29 -2.57 14.59
C VAL A 382 -4.18 -1.36 14.88
N PHE A 383 -5.51 -1.51 14.75
CA PHE A 383 -6.43 -0.42 15.07
C PHE A 383 -6.41 -0.02 16.54
N PHE A 384 -6.36 -1.00 17.45
CA PHE A 384 -6.21 -0.74 18.88
C PHE A 384 -4.93 0.04 19.20
N ASN A 385 -3.79 -0.40 18.66
CA ASN A 385 -2.52 0.28 18.86
C ASN A 385 -2.55 1.71 18.30
N ALA A 386 -3.16 1.90 17.13
CA ALA A 386 -3.32 3.23 16.54
C ALA A 386 -4.19 4.14 17.42
N PHE A 387 -5.29 3.62 17.97
CA PHE A 387 -6.14 4.36 18.90
C PHE A 387 -5.39 4.72 20.21
N GLU A 388 -4.67 3.78 20.81
CA GLU A 388 -3.88 4.04 22.03
C GLU A 388 -2.77 5.06 21.79
N GLY A 389 -2.05 4.94 20.67
CA GLY A 389 -1.01 5.89 20.28
C GLY A 389 -1.55 7.30 20.04
N LEU A 390 -2.68 7.42 19.34
CA LEU A 390 -3.35 8.70 19.13
C LEU A 390 -3.85 9.29 20.45
N TRP A 391 -4.33 8.45 21.36
CA TRP A 391 -4.77 8.90 22.68
C TRP A 391 -3.62 9.43 23.53
N ALA A 392 -2.47 8.75 23.53
CA ALA A 392 -1.28 9.23 24.23
C ALA A 392 -0.81 10.60 23.71
N GLU A 393 -1.00 10.88 22.43
CA GLU A 393 -0.65 12.17 21.80
C GLU A 393 -1.61 13.31 22.17
N ILE A 394 -2.89 13.04 22.41
CA ILE A 394 -3.86 14.06 22.84
C ILE A 394 -3.44 14.69 24.17
N GLU A 395 -2.74 13.94 25.02
CA GLU A 395 -2.22 14.43 26.30
C GLU A 395 -0.94 15.27 26.17
N VAL A 396 -0.34 15.35 24.97
CA VAL A 396 0.92 16.07 24.69
C VAL A 396 0.64 17.50 24.20
N PRO A 397 0.96 18.56 24.97
CA PRO A 397 0.58 19.94 24.63
C PRO A 397 1.25 20.52 23.36
N SER A 398 2.31 19.88 22.84
CA SER A 398 3.08 20.38 21.69
C SER A 398 2.53 19.96 20.33
N ILE A 399 1.58 19.03 20.29
CA ILE A 399 1.01 18.53 19.02
C ILE A 399 -0.14 19.46 18.62
N SER A 400 -0.13 19.93 17.37
CA SER A 400 -1.18 20.82 16.88
C SER A 400 -2.51 20.07 16.71
N THR A 401 -3.61 20.73 17.06
CA THR A 401 -4.97 20.19 16.94
C THR A 401 -5.29 19.70 15.53
N ILE A 402 -4.76 20.38 14.49
CA ILE A 402 -4.97 19.99 13.10
C ILE A 402 -4.32 18.64 12.79
N ARG A 403 -3.12 18.39 13.33
CA ARG A 403 -2.41 17.12 13.16
C ARG A 403 -3.16 15.99 13.85
N LEU A 404 -3.64 16.22 15.08
CA LEU A 404 -4.49 15.26 15.80
C LEU A 404 -5.77 14.93 15.02
N LEU A 405 -6.50 15.94 14.52
CA LEU A 405 -7.70 15.71 13.74
C LEU A 405 -7.42 14.93 12.46
N PHE A 406 -6.34 15.25 11.75
CA PHE A 406 -6.01 14.53 10.54
C PHE A 406 -5.59 13.09 10.82
N ARG A 407 -4.87 12.82 11.92
CA ARG A 407 -4.59 11.45 12.35
C ARG A 407 -5.86 10.69 12.74
N ILE A 408 -6.84 11.33 13.40
CA ILE A 408 -8.16 10.73 13.65
C ILE A 408 -8.83 10.35 12.33
N GLN A 409 -8.80 11.25 11.34
CA GLN A 409 -9.36 10.98 10.01
C GLN A 409 -8.72 9.75 9.37
N LEU A 410 -7.39 9.64 9.39
CA LEU A 410 -6.67 8.55 8.72
C LEU A 410 -6.74 7.23 9.49
N GLN A 411 -6.38 7.27 10.78
CA GLN A 411 -6.14 6.08 11.60
C GLN A 411 -7.41 5.53 12.23
N LEU A 412 -8.41 6.38 12.49
CA LEU A 412 -9.69 5.94 13.05
C LEU A 412 -10.75 5.83 11.96
N VAL A 413 -11.06 6.94 11.28
CA VAL A 413 -12.20 6.96 10.33
C VAL A 413 -11.93 6.16 9.07
N ASP A 414 -10.87 6.51 8.33
CA ASP A 414 -10.58 5.88 7.05
C ASP A 414 -10.23 4.41 7.23
N TRP A 415 -9.39 4.10 8.21
CA TRP A 415 -9.07 2.73 8.58
C TRP A 415 -10.34 1.91 8.83
N TYR A 416 -11.22 2.41 9.70
CA TYR A 416 -12.38 1.65 10.14
C TYR A 416 -13.41 1.46 9.02
N ILE A 417 -13.68 2.50 8.24
CA ILE A 417 -14.54 2.37 7.05
C ILE A 417 -13.92 1.39 6.04
N ASN A 418 -12.60 1.41 5.87
CA ASN A 418 -11.90 0.51 4.96
C ASN A 418 -11.96 -0.95 5.43
N HIS A 419 -11.79 -1.18 6.74
CA HIS A 419 -11.92 -2.49 7.37
C HIS A 419 -13.35 -3.04 7.21
N ILE A 420 -14.37 -2.23 7.53
CA ILE A 420 -15.77 -2.59 7.35
C ILE A 420 -16.06 -3.00 5.90
N THR A 421 -15.71 -2.11 4.96
CA THR A 421 -16.06 -2.30 3.54
C THR A 421 -15.24 -3.37 2.81
N LYS A 422 -14.24 -3.97 3.47
CA LYS A 422 -13.41 -5.03 2.90
C LYS A 422 -13.42 -6.29 3.75
N SER A 423 -12.78 -6.24 4.91
CA SER A 423 -12.61 -7.38 5.81
C SER A 423 -13.95 -7.83 6.37
N ASP A 424 -14.79 -6.90 6.83
CA ASP A 424 -16.07 -7.26 7.46
C ASP A 424 -17.13 -7.59 6.42
N VAL A 425 -17.10 -6.96 5.24
CA VAL A 425 -17.92 -7.40 4.08
C VAL A 425 -17.55 -8.83 3.68
N HIS A 426 -16.27 -9.17 3.66
CA HIS A 426 -15.83 -10.54 3.36
C HIS A 426 -16.31 -11.52 4.45
N LEU A 427 -16.14 -11.16 5.72
CA LEU A 427 -16.67 -11.92 6.87
C LEU A 427 -18.19 -12.09 6.79
N GLY A 428 -18.94 -11.02 6.55
CA GLY A 428 -20.40 -11.02 6.46
C GLY A 428 -20.89 -11.96 5.36
N ASN A 429 -20.30 -11.87 4.17
CA ASN A 429 -20.57 -12.79 3.07
C ASN A 429 -20.28 -14.25 3.43
N PHE A 430 -19.19 -14.52 4.15
CA PHE A 430 -18.84 -15.85 4.63
C PHE A 430 -19.88 -16.37 5.65
N LEU A 431 -20.22 -15.57 6.66
CA LEU A 431 -21.17 -15.92 7.73
C LEU A 431 -22.59 -16.18 7.19
N LEU A 432 -23.06 -15.34 6.26
CA LEU A 432 -24.36 -15.50 5.61
C LEU A 432 -24.42 -16.80 4.80
N ARG A 433 -23.34 -17.14 4.06
CA ARG A 433 -23.23 -18.42 3.34
C ARG A 433 -23.17 -19.61 4.31
N ALA A 434 -22.57 -19.42 5.49
CA ALA A 434 -22.52 -20.43 6.54
C ALA A 434 -23.84 -20.54 7.35
N GLY A 435 -24.87 -19.77 6.99
CA GLY A 435 -26.22 -19.90 7.55
C GLY A 435 -26.48 -19.09 8.81
N LEU A 436 -25.65 -18.08 9.12
CA LEU A 436 -26.02 -17.05 10.09
C LEU A 436 -27.25 -16.30 9.57
N ARG A 437 -28.28 -16.17 10.40
CA ARG A 437 -29.56 -15.52 10.08
C ARG A 437 -29.80 -14.33 10.97
#